data_AF-A0A939VF24-F1
#
_entry.id   AF-A0A939VF24-F1
#
_cell.length_a   1.000
_cell.length_b   1.000
_cell.length_c   1.000
_cell.angle_alpha   90.00
_cell.angle_beta   90.00
_cell.angle_gamma   90.00
#
_symmetry.space_group_name_H-M   'P 1'
#
loop_
_entity.id
_entity.type
_entity.pdbx_description
1 polymer ?
#
loop_
_entity_poly.entity_id
_entity_poly.type
_entity_poly.pdbx_seq_one_letter_code
_entity_poly.pdbx_strand_id
1 'polypeptide(L)'
;MSNMKISFLMLLMIAFCGSIHAQNDNSLDIQKGDDYYDKEDYKNAYVIFSKAANENNSYAQYCLGTMYENGYGVKQDYAKAA
;
A
#
# COMPACT_ATOMS: atom_id res chain seq x y z
N MET A 1 5.06 -24.20 -36.36
CA MET A 1 3.95 -24.60 -35.46
C MET A 1 4.30 -24.42 -33.96
N SER A 2 5.23 -23.53 -33.59
CA SER A 2 5.69 -23.39 -32.18
C SER A 2 5.31 -22.07 -31.48
N ASN A 3 4.64 -21.13 -32.18
CA ASN A 3 4.30 -19.82 -31.62
C ASN A 3 2.81 -19.65 -31.26
N MET A 4 1.95 -20.60 -31.65
CA MET A 4 0.50 -20.54 -31.38
C MET A 4 0.12 -21.11 -30.00
N LYS A 5 0.99 -21.91 -29.38
CA LYS A 5 0.76 -22.47 -28.03
C LYS A 5 1.28 -21.58 -26.90
N ILE A 6 2.29 -20.74 -27.16
CA ILE A 6 2.87 -19.82 -26.17
C ILE A 6 1.88 -18.68 -25.86
N SER A 7 1.13 -18.20 -26.86
CA SER A 7 0.06 -17.20 -26.68
C SER A 7 -1.12 -17.73 -25.84
N PHE A 8 -1.32 -19.05 -25.78
CA PHE A 8 -2.39 -19.67 -24.99
C PHE A 8 -1.99 -19.85 -23.52
N LEU A 9 -0.68 -19.87 -23.22
CA LEU A 9 -0.15 -20.03 -21.86
C LEU A 9 -0.12 -18.69 -21.08
N MET A 10 -0.06 -17.55 -21.76
CA MET A 10 -0.16 -16.23 -21.12
C MET A 10 -1.58 -15.90 -20.64
N LEU A 11 -2.61 -16.54 -21.20
CA LEU A 11 -4.01 -16.28 -20.84
C LEU A 11 -4.46 -17.00 -19.53
N LEU A 12 -3.72 -18.01 -19.08
CA LEU A 12 -4.02 -18.77 -17.85
C LEU A 12 -3.45 -18.12 -16.57
N MET A 13 -2.50 -17.18 -16.68
CA MET A 13 -2.03 -16.40 -15.53
C MET A 13 -3.03 -15.30 -15.10
N ILE A 14 -3.94 -14.90 -16.01
CA ILE A 14 -4.98 -13.91 -15.71
C ILE A 14 -6.14 -14.56 -14.91
N ALA A 15 -6.23 -15.90 -14.88
CA ALA A 15 -7.33 -16.64 -14.25
C ALA A 15 -7.13 -16.96 -12.75
N PHE A 16 -6.02 -16.52 -12.11
CA PHE A 16 -5.88 -16.54 -10.64
C PHE A 16 -5.73 -15.14 -10.01
N CYS A 17 -5.83 -14.07 -10.81
CA CYS A 17 -6.08 -12.71 -10.28
C CYS A 17 -7.59 -12.44 -10.10
N GLY A 18 -8.43 -13.48 -10.26
CA GLY A 18 -9.90 -13.38 -10.19
C GLY A 18 -10.54 -13.80 -8.87
N SER A 19 -9.80 -14.15 -7.81
CA SER A 19 -10.42 -14.64 -6.56
C SER A 19 -9.86 -14.09 -5.25
N ILE A 20 -9.12 -12.99 -5.29
CA ILE A 20 -8.99 -12.10 -4.13
C ILE A 20 -9.06 -10.65 -4.61
N HIS A 21 -10.16 -10.25 -5.26
CA HIS A 21 -10.64 -8.88 -4.99
C HIS A 21 -11.15 -8.95 -3.56
N ALA A 22 -10.20 -8.87 -2.62
CA ALA A 22 -10.50 -8.63 -1.23
C ALA A 22 -11.53 -7.49 -1.25
N GLN A 23 -12.73 -7.79 -0.76
CA GLN A 23 -13.60 -6.73 -0.29
C GLN A 23 -12.75 -5.98 0.73
N ASN A 24 -12.24 -4.80 0.41
CA ASN A 24 -11.87 -3.86 1.44
C ASN A 24 -11.83 -2.45 0.89
N ASP A 25 -12.58 -1.58 1.53
CA ASP A 25 -12.76 -0.17 1.21
C ASP A 25 -11.43 0.59 1.28
N ASN A 26 -10.69 0.66 0.17
CA ASN A 26 -9.40 1.35 0.11
C ASN A 26 -9.50 2.86 0.42
N SER A 27 -10.69 3.45 0.32
CA SER A 27 -10.95 4.82 0.75
C SER A 27 -11.17 4.97 2.26
N LEU A 28 -11.74 3.96 2.93
CA LEU A 28 -12.06 4.01 4.36
C LEU A 28 -10.82 3.75 5.23
N ASP A 29 -9.90 2.92 4.75
CA ASP A 29 -8.68 2.61 5.51
C ASP A 29 -7.70 3.78 5.52
N ILE A 30 -7.50 4.51 4.41
CA ILE A 30 -6.64 5.72 4.40
C ILE A 30 -7.18 6.81 5.34
N GLN A 31 -8.49 7.06 5.32
CA GLN A 31 -9.10 8.08 6.18
C GLN A 31 -8.89 7.77 7.66
N LYS A 32 -8.94 6.49 8.07
CA LYS A 32 -8.58 6.11 9.45
C LYS A 32 -7.12 6.42 9.76
N GLY A 33 -6.22 6.28 8.79
CA GLY A 33 -4.82 6.65 8.92
C GLY A 33 -4.67 8.14 9.23
N ASP A 34 -5.39 8.99 8.49
CA ASP A 34 -5.45 10.43 8.73
C ASP A 34 -6.07 10.73 10.11
N ASP A 35 -7.18 10.08 10.48
CA ASP A 35 -7.79 10.25 11.81
C ASP A 35 -6.84 9.87 12.95
N TYR A 36 -6.02 8.82 12.78
CA TYR A 36 -5.01 8.44 13.77
C TYR A 36 -3.86 9.45 13.79
N TYR A 37 -3.46 9.97 12.62
CA TYR A 37 -2.42 10.97 12.50
C TYR A 37 -2.81 12.28 13.21
N ASP A 38 -4.05 12.74 13.01
CA ASP A 38 -4.62 13.94 13.65
C ASP A 38 -4.77 13.78 15.17
N LYS A 39 -4.97 12.55 15.64
CA LYS A 39 -4.99 12.20 17.07
C LYS A 39 -3.60 11.98 17.66
N GLU A 40 -2.55 12.21 16.88
CA GLU A 40 -1.14 11.95 17.23
C GLU A 40 -0.84 10.48 17.58
N ASP A 41 -1.74 9.56 17.19
CA ASP A 41 -1.54 8.13 17.30
C ASP A 41 -0.77 7.61 16.07
N TYR A 42 0.47 8.10 15.96
CA TYR A 42 1.31 7.87 14.81
C TYR A 42 1.68 6.39 14.62
N LYS A 43 1.64 5.57 15.67
CA LYS A 43 1.90 4.13 15.52
C LYS A 43 0.79 3.46 14.73
N ASN A 44 -0.47 3.78 15.03
CA ASN A 44 -1.60 3.22 14.30
C ASN A 44 -1.70 3.83 12.89
N ALA A 45 -1.44 5.14 12.74
CA ALA A 45 -1.34 5.78 11.43
C ALA A 45 -0.28 5.09 10.54
N TYR A 46 0.90 4.78 11.09
CA TYR A 46 1.98 4.10 10.38
C TYR A 46 1.54 2.73 9.85
N VAL A 47 0.83 1.94 10.67
CA VAL A 47 0.36 0.60 10.28
C VAL A 47 -0.60 0.70 9.09
N ILE A 48 -1.52 1.66 9.15
CA ILE A 48 -2.50 1.90 8.09
C ILE A 48 -1.81 2.34 6.80
N PHE A 49 -0.97 3.37 6.86
CA PHE A 49 -0.25 3.86 5.68
C PHE A 49 0.71 2.80 5.12
N SER A 50 1.37 1.99 5.96
CA SER A 50 2.21 0.88 5.51
C SER A 50 1.43 -0.16 4.72
N LYS A 51 0.24 -0.54 5.20
CA LYS A 51 -0.64 -1.47 4.49
C LYS A 51 -1.04 -0.90 3.13
N ALA A 52 -1.50 0.35 3.08
CA ALA A 52 -1.93 0.97 1.83
C ALA A 52 -0.75 1.24 0.87
N ALA A 53 0.44 1.55 1.37
CA ALA A 53 1.64 1.71 0.55
C ALA A 53 2.05 0.38 -0.12
N ASN A 54 1.85 -0.77 0.54
CA ASN A 54 2.04 -2.09 -0.06
C ASN A 54 1.04 -2.39 -1.20
N GLU A 55 -0.11 -1.71 -1.20
CA GLU A 55 -1.09 -1.74 -2.30
C GLU A 55 -0.80 -0.68 -3.38
N ASN A 56 0.40 -0.07 -3.36
CA ASN A 56 0.83 0.99 -4.28
C ASN A 56 0.02 2.29 -4.19
N ASN A 57 -0.58 2.57 -3.02
CA ASN A 57 -1.23 3.85 -2.79
C ASN A 57 -0.17 4.96 -2.63
N SER A 58 -0.13 5.89 -3.58
CA SER A 58 0.85 6.98 -3.61
C SER A 58 0.69 7.97 -2.45
N TYR A 59 -0.54 8.21 -1.98
CA TYR A 59 -0.79 9.08 -0.83
C TYR A 59 -0.22 8.46 0.45
N ALA A 60 -0.42 7.15 0.64
CA ALA A 60 0.14 6.43 1.78
C ALA A 60 1.68 6.44 1.79
N GLN A 61 2.31 6.30 0.62
CA GLN A 61 3.77 6.42 0.48
C GLN A 61 4.26 7.81 0.87
N TYR A 62 3.57 8.87 0.44
CA TYR A 62 3.87 10.24 0.83
C TYR A 62 3.73 10.46 2.35
N CYS A 63 2.65 9.97 2.96
CA CYS A 63 2.45 10.08 4.40
C CYS A 63 3.55 9.34 5.17
N LEU A 64 3.92 8.11 4.76
CA LEU A 64 5.04 7.39 5.37
C LEU A 64 6.36 8.14 5.23
N GLY A 65 6.62 8.78 4.08
CA GLY A 65 7.81 9.59 3.90
C GLY A 65 7.87 10.74 4.90
N THR A 66 6.76 11.45 5.07
CA THR A 66 6.60 12.51 6.08
C THR A 66 6.81 11.97 7.50
N MET A 67 6.28 10.78 7.81
CA MET A 67 6.44 10.16 9.13
C MET A 67 7.90 9.76 9.40
N TYR A 68 8.62 9.25 8.40
CA TYR A 68 10.04 8.95 8.51
C TYR A 68 10.91 10.20 8.60
N GLU A 69 10.55 11.28 7.90
CA GLU A 69 11.24 12.57 7.96
C GLU A 69 11.10 13.21 9.35
N ASN A 70 9.92 13.15 9.95
CA ASN A 70 9.63 13.80 11.23
C ASN A 70 9.80 12.88 12.45
N GLY A 71 9.94 11.56 12.25
CA GLY A 71 10.01 10.59 13.34
C GLY A 71 8.65 10.35 14.03
N TYR A 72 7.55 10.47 13.29
CA TYR A 72 6.20 10.25 13.83
C TYR A 72 5.88 8.76 13.90
N GLY A 73 5.80 8.21 15.11
CA GLY A 73 5.46 6.80 15.34
C GLY A 73 6.56 5.81 14.93
N VAL A 74 7.62 6.30 14.27
CA VAL A 74 8.80 5.57 13.83
C VAL A 74 10.06 6.34 14.19
N LYS A 75 11.21 5.65 14.19
CA LYS A 75 12.49 6.34 14.29
C LYS A 75 12.70 7.16 13.02
N GLN A 76 13.08 8.42 13.20
CA GLN A 76 13.44 9.31 12.09
C GLN A 76 14.50 8.64 11.20
N ASP A 77 14.22 8.58 9.90
CA ASP A 77 15.07 7.90 8.91
C ASP A 77 14.88 8.54 7.53
N TYR A 78 15.70 9.54 7.23
CA TYR A 78 15.65 10.26 5.95
C TYR A 78 15.89 9.37 4.73
N ALA A 79 16.59 8.23 4.88
CA ALA A 79 16.81 7.30 3.78
C ALA A 79 15.53 6.55 3.40
N LYS A 80 14.58 6.41 4.34
CA LYS A 80 13.25 5.84 4.09
C LYS A 80 12.20 6.89 3.74
N ALA A 81 12.53 8.17 3.89
CA ALA A 81 11.67 9.28 3.53
C ALA A 81 11.75 9.65 2.03
N ALA A 82 12.85 9.30 1.36
CA ALA A 82 13.14 9.58 -0.05
C ALA A 82 12.83 8.36 -0.94
#